data_AF-A0A6B8W4X1-F1
#
_entry.id   AF-A0A6B8W4X1-F1
#
_cell.length_a   1.000
_cell.length_b   1.000
_cell.length_c   1.000
_cell.angle_alpha   90.00
_cell.angle_beta   90.00
_cell.angle_gamma   90.00
#
_symmetry.space_group_name_H-M   'P 1'
#
loop_
_entity.id
_entity.type
_entity.pdbx_description
1 polymer ?
#
loop_
_entity_poly.entity_id
_entity_poly.type
_entity_poly.pdbx_seq_one_letter_code
_entity_poly.pdbx_strand_id
1 'polypeptide(L)'
;MNRSGIRGTIIALSGVAALFLTGCAGSEGPNPGTSTVAISTPVETVEEQPTQAPAESVAENTPPREDDGGEEAARGNSAPCEVSGYSGEGDRERREEGFSEQQVSDAVAQGCATAEWEDDDYWEIDLDWIEVDIRPDGTVIEVDD
;
A
#
# COMPACT_ATOMS: atom_id res chain seq x y z
N MET A 1 -2.22 -44.58 -21.05
CA MET A 1 -2.10 -43.85 -22.34
C MET A 1 -2.10 -42.36 -21.99
N ASN A 2 -1.14 -41.47 -22.24
CA ASN A 2 0.02 -41.31 -23.13
C ASN A 2 1.07 -40.47 -22.36
N ARG A 3 2.34 -40.90 -22.21
CA ARG A 3 3.53 -40.58 -23.03
C ARG A 3 3.96 -39.09 -23.10
N SER A 4 5.06 -38.81 -22.40
CA SER A 4 6.32 -38.14 -22.82
C SER A 4 6.32 -36.81 -23.59
N GLY A 5 7.22 -35.91 -23.16
CA GLY A 5 7.81 -34.83 -23.99
C GLY A 5 8.50 -33.72 -23.18
N ILE A 6 9.60 -33.95 -22.45
CA ILE A 6 11.01 -33.62 -22.78
C ILE A 6 11.29 -32.13 -23.14
N ARG A 7 12.41 -31.61 -22.57
CA ARG A 7 13.31 -30.51 -22.99
C ARG A 7 12.88 -29.13 -22.44
N GLY A 8 13.53 -28.55 -21.44
CA GLY A 8 14.97 -28.40 -21.25
C GLY A 8 15.44 -27.19 -22.05
N THR A 9 15.60 -26.03 -21.40
CA THR A 9 16.49 -24.95 -21.85
C THR A 9 16.96 -24.17 -20.63
N ILE A 10 18.22 -24.40 -20.27
CA ILE A 10 19.01 -23.54 -19.38
C ILE A 10 19.47 -22.38 -20.25
N ILE A 11 19.06 -21.15 -19.91
CA ILE A 11 19.62 -19.94 -20.52
C ILE A 11 20.50 -19.28 -19.46
N ALA A 12 21.79 -19.60 -19.51
CA ALA A 12 22.82 -18.84 -18.81
C ALA A 12 23.16 -17.61 -19.66
N LEU A 13 22.78 -16.42 -19.20
CA LEU A 13 23.23 -15.16 -19.78
C LEU A 13 24.28 -14.55 -18.85
N SER A 14 25.55 -14.83 -19.19
CA SER A 14 26.68 -14.07 -18.67
C SER A 14 26.69 -12.68 -19.31
N GLY A 15 26.60 -11.64 -18.49
CA GLY A 15 26.78 -10.26 -18.91
C GLY A 15 27.47 -9.46 -17.81
N VAL A 16 28.80 -9.40 -17.86
CA VAL A 16 29.60 -8.48 -17.04
C VAL A 16 29.75 -7.17 -17.81
N ALA A 17 29.23 -6.08 -17.27
CA ALA A 17 29.63 -4.73 -17.67
C ALA A 17 29.65 -3.82 -16.44
N ALA A 18 30.83 -3.72 -15.82
CA ALA A 18 31.15 -2.65 -14.89
C ALA A 18 31.34 -1.35 -15.70
N LEU A 19 30.54 -0.32 -15.39
CA LEU A 19 30.79 1.04 -15.86
C LEU A 19 30.89 1.98 -14.67
N PHE A 20 31.97 2.74 -14.70
CA PHE A 20 32.47 3.64 -13.67
C PHE A 20 31.51 4.82 -13.48
N LEU A 21 30.99 5.01 -12.27
CA LEU A 21 30.42 6.30 -11.87
C LEU A 21 31.56 7.19 -11.36
N THR A 22 31.99 8.07 -12.26
CA THR A 22 32.87 9.21 -12.02
C THR A 22 32.31 10.07 -10.89
N GLY A 23 33.13 10.26 -9.86
CA GLY A 23 32.82 11.13 -8.73
C GLY A 23 32.68 12.59 -9.16
N CYS A 24 31.62 13.24 -8.67
CA CYS A 24 31.54 14.70 -8.65
C CYS A 24 32.10 15.16 -7.30
N ALA A 25 33.37 15.58 -7.32
CA ALA A 25 33.99 16.29 -6.23
C ALA A 25 33.47 17.73 -6.19
N GLY A 26 33.04 18.17 -5.00
CA GLY A 26 33.23 19.53 -4.51
C GLY A 26 32.24 20.60 -4.97
N SER A 27 31.47 21.13 -4.01
CA SER A 27 31.82 22.42 -3.40
C SER A 27 30.99 22.67 -2.14
N GLU A 28 31.71 22.73 -1.02
CA GLU A 28 31.27 23.24 0.26
C GLU A 28 30.98 24.75 0.17
N GLY A 29 29.98 25.23 0.93
CA GLY A 29 29.77 26.66 1.10
C GLY A 29 28.48 27.01 1.85
N PRO A 30 28.52 27.20 3.19
CA PRO A 30 27.39 27.58 4.01
C PRO A 30 27.16 29.09 3.95
N ASN A 31 25.92 29.58 4.11
CA ASN A 31 25.65 30.68 5.03
C ASN A 31 24.15 30.79 5.40
N PRO A 32 23.86 31.08 6.68
CA PRO A 32 22.52 31.11 7.25
C PRO A 32 21.85 32.48 7.04
N GLY A 33 20.68 32.47 6.43
CA GLY A 33 19.77 33.61 6.40
C GLY A 33 18.86 33.60 7.61
N THR A 34 19.34 34.13 8.73
CA THR A 34 18.51 34.54 9.87
C THR A 34 17.37 35.44 9.40
N SER A 35 16.13 35.07 9.70
CA SER A 35 15.03 36.02 9.86
C SER A 35 14.25 35.64 11.11
N THR A 36 14.76 36.12 12.23
CA THR A 36 14.02 36.27 13.48
C THR A 36 13.21 37.56 13.39
N VAL A 37 11.88 37.52 13.40
CA VAL A 37 11.07 38.51 14.16
C VAL A 37 9.79 37.85 14.71
N ALA A 38 9.84 37.72 16.03
CA ALA A 38 8.83 37.68 17.07
C ALA A 38 7.31 37.78 16.76
N ILE A 39 6.61 36.73 17.22
CA ILE A 39 5.54 36.69 18.24
C ILE A 39 4.47 37.80 18.24
N SER A 40 3.21 37.37 18.14
CA SER A 40 2.11 37.93 18.95
C SER A 40 1.05 36.85 19.20
N THR A 41 1.11 36.26 20.39
CA THR A 41 -0.03 35.61 21.04
C THR A 41 -0.99 36.69 21.56
N PRO A 42 -2.29 36.42 21.51
CA PRO A 42 -3.06 36.55 22.75
C PRO A 42 -3.66 35.20 23.18
N VAL A 43 -3.51 34.96 24.48
CA VAL A 43 -4.24 34.00 25.29
C VAL A 43 -5.71 34.43 25.39
N GLU A 44 -6.64 33.51 25.14
CA GLU A 44 -7.95 33.59 25.78
C GLU A 44 -8.37 32.20 26.27
N THR A 45 -8.57 32.15 27.58
CA THR A 45 -9.05 31.04 28.40
C THR A 45 -10.56 31.13 28.47
N VAL A 46 -11.30 30.05 28.17
CA VAL A 46 -12.61 29.79 28.81
C VAL A 46 -12.84 28.28 28.95
N GLU A 47 -12.68 27.83 30.20
CA GLU A 47 -13.49 26.92 31.03
C GLU A 47 -14.11 25.61 30.50
N GLU A 48 -13.83 24.56 31.27
CA GLU A 48 -14.50 23.27 31.39
C GLU A 48 -16.00 23.38 31.75
N GLN A 49 -16.84 22.45 31.25
CA GLN A 49 -17.74 21.62 32.08
C GLN A 49 -18.50 20.55 31.26
N PRO A 50 -19.17 19.53 31.86
CA PRO A 50 -18.84 18.14 31.60
C PRO A 50 -20.03 17.27 31.11
N THR A 51 -19.74 15.98 30.95
CA THR A 51 -20.66 14.82 31.11
C THR A 51 -21.67 14.54 29.99
N GLN A 52 -21.49 13.39 29.33
CA GLN A 52 -22.47 12.28 29.36
C GLN A 52 -21.86 10.99 28.76
N ALA A 53 -21.89 9.92 29.54
CA ALA A 53 -21.86 8.52 29.10
C ALA A 53 -23.18 7.87 29.59
N PRO A 54 -23.52 6.62 29.25
CA PRO A 54 -23.31 5.83 28.02
C PRO A 54 -24.66 5.50 27.37
N ALA A 55 -24.67 5.04 26.12
CA ALA A 55 -25.85 4.38 25.55
C ALA A 55 -25.42 3.02 24.97
N GLU A 56 -25.45 2.01 25.84
CA GLU A 56 -25.52 0.61 25.44
C GLU A 56 -26.78 0.43 24.59
N SER A 57 -26.64 -0.07 23.38
CA SER A 57 -27.75 -0.61 22.59
C SER A 57 -27.41 -2.03 22.24
N VAL A 58 -27.94 -2.94 23.05
CA VAL A 58 -28.00 -4.38 22.80
C VAL A 58 -29.08 -4.61 21.76
N ALA A 59 -28.71 -5.04 20.55
CA ALA A 59 -29.59 -5.70 19.59
C ALA A 59 -29.00 -7.09 19.39
N GLU A 60 -29.50 -8.08 20.12
CA GLU A 60 -30.58 -9.00 19.71
C GLU A 60 -30.08 -10.08 18.74
N ASN A 61 -30.08 -11.31 19.28
CA ASN A 61 -29.78 -12.59 18.65
C ASN A 61 -30.33 -12.71 17.22
N THR A 62 -29.43 -12.89 16.26
CA THR A 62 -29.72 -13.59 15.00
C THR A 62 -28.96 -14.92 15.03
N PRO A 63 -29.61 -16.07 14.77
CA PRO A 63 -28.94 -17.37 14.82
C PRO A 63 -27.88 -17.48 13.71
N PRO A 64 -26.72 -18.14 13.95
CA PRO A 64 -25.77 -18.38 12.89
C PRO A 64 -26.39 -19.36 11.88
N ARG A 65 -26.45 -18.91 10.63
CA ARG A 65 -26.68 -19.77 9.47
C ARG A 65 -25.32 -20.40 9.18
N GLU A 66 -25.24 -21.72 9.27
CA GLU A 66 -24.12 -22.48 8.74
C GLU A 66 -24.19 -22.39 7.21
N ASP A 67 -23.30 -21.60 6.60
CA ASP A 67 -23.05 -21.63 5.17
C ASP A 67 -21.54 -21.82 4.96
N ASP A 68 -21.24 -22.89 4.23
CA ASP A 68 -19.94 -23.43 3.89
C ASP A 68 -19.43 -22.66 2.66
N GLY A 69 -18.48 -21.74 2.85
CA GLY A 69 -17.88 -20.96 1.78
C GLY A 69 -16.85 -19.99 2.36
N GLY A 70 -15.63 -19.98 1.80
CA GLY A 70 -14.52 -19.16 2.30
C GLY A 70 -14.88 -17.67 2.33
N GLU A 71 -15.19 -17.16 3.51
CA GLU A 71 -15.50 -15.74 3.73
C GLU A 71 -15.38 -15.48 5.24
N GLU A 72 -14.15 -15.38 5.72
CA GLU A 72 -13.89 -14.92 7.08
C GLU A 72 -12.72 -13.93 7.08
N ALA A 73 -13.01 -12.65 6.79
CA ALA A 73 -12.46 -11.46 7.49
C ALA A 73 -12.43 -10.14 6.69
N ALA A 74 -13.44 -9.81 5.88
CA ALA A 74 -13.81 -8.40 5.75
C ALA A 74 -14.41 -7.92 7.09
N ARG A 75 -13.60 -7.81 8.15
CA ARG A 75 -14.04 -7.32 9.48
C ARG A 75 -14.23 -5.80 9.42
N GLY A 76 -15.20 -5.36 8.62
CA GLY A 76 -15.83 -4.04 8.70
C GLY A 76 -15.18 -2.89 7.91
N ASN A 77 -14.05 -3.09 7.23
CA ASN A 77 -13.46 -2.08 6.36
C ASN A 77 -13.40 -2.62 4.92
N SER A 78 -13.70 -1.78 3.93
CA SER A 78 -13.47 -2.10 2.51
C SER A 78 -12.03 -1.76 2.14
N ALA A 79 -11.49 -2.40 1.11
CA ALA A 79 -10.21 -2.01 0.54
C ALA A 79 -10.24 -0.54 0.08
N PRO A 80 -9.12 0.19 0.17
CA PRO A 80 -9.01 1.51 -0.42
C PRO A 80 -9.11 1.40 -1.95
N CYS A 81 -9.89 2.29 -2.56
CA CYS A 81 -10.01 2.40 -4.02
C CYS A 81 -9.10 3.48 -4.62
N GLU A 82 -8.19 4.04 -3.82
CA GLU A 82 -7.26 5.08 -4.23
C GLU A 82 -5.88 4.80 -3.62
N VAL A 83 -4.84 5.00 -4.45
CA VAL A 83 -3.45 4.92 -4.00
C VAL A 83 -3.04 6.23 -3.33
N SER A 84 -2.66 6.17 -2.06
CA SER A 84 -2.16 7.32 -1.30
C SER A 84 -0.64 7.47 -1.38
N GLY A 85 0.07 6.39 -1.74
CA GLY A 85 1.51 6.37 -1.93
C GLY A 85 2.04 4.95 -2.15
N TYR A 86 3.36 4.83 -2.22
CA TYR A 86 4.08 3.56 -2.35
C TYR A 86 5.05 3.39 -1.19
N SER A 87 5.16 2.16 -0.71
CA SER A 87 6.29 1.73 0.12
C SER A 87 7.57 1.76 -0.72
N GLY A 88 8.73 1.66 -0.06
CA GLY A 88 10.01 1.56 -0.79
C GLY A 88 10.12 0.28 -1.62
N GLU A 89 9.45 -0.79 -1.19
CA GLU A 89 9.38 -2.08 -1.89
C GLU A 89 8.42 -1.96 -3.08
N GLY A 90 7.19 -1.49 -2.84
CA GLY A 90 6.17 -1.33 -3.87
C GLY A 90 6.54 -0.34 -4.98
N ASP A 91 7.28 0.75 -4.71
CA ASP A 91 7.81 1.59 -5.81
C ASP A 91 8.94 0.90 -6.57
N ARG A 92 9.75 0.07 -5.91
CA ARG A 92 10.83 -0.68 -6.55
C ARG A 92 10.24 -1.73 -7.49
N GLU A 93 9.35 -2.58 -7.01
CA GLU A 93 8.73 -3.68 -7.77
C GLU A 93 7.90 -3.16 -8.92
N ARG A 94 7.02 -2.18 -8.68
CA ARG A 94 6.28 -1.49 -9.75
C ARG A 94 7.19 -1.06 -10.90
N ARG A 95 8.41 -0.56 -10.62
CA ARG A 95 9.37 -0.12 -11.63
C ARG A 95 10.13 -1.28 -12.28
N GLU A 96 10.43 -2.33 -11.53
CA GLU A 96 11.09 -3.54 -12.01
C GLU A 96 10.16 -4.32 -12.95
N GLU A 97 8.89 -4.45 -12.59
CA GLU A 97 7.81 -5.03 -13.40
C GLU A 97 7.31 -4.11 -14.52
N GLY A 98 7.70 -2.84 -14.49
CA GLY A 98 7.43 -1.89 -15.58
C GLY A 98 6.01 -1.31 -15.58
N PHE A 99 5.31 -1.38 -14.45
CA PHE A 99 4.03 -0.73 -14.24
C PHE A 99 4.18 0.79 -14.05
N SER A 100 3.34 1.55 -14.75
CA SER A 100 3.18 2.98 -14.47
C SER A 100 2.31 3.20 -13.23
N GLU A 101 2.47 4.36 -12.56
CA GLU A 101 1.64 4.73 -11.41
C GLU A 101 0.15 4.77 -11.78
N GLN A 102 -0.16 5.14 -13.02
CA GLN A 102 -1.53 5.16 -13.53
C GLN A 102 -2.09 3.74 -13.66
N GLN A 103 -1.30 2.77 -14.14
CA GLN A 103 -1.76 1.37 -14.24
C GLN A 103 -2.10 0.80 -12.86
N VAL A 104 -1.25 1.01 -11.86
CA VAL A 104 -1.52 0.58 -10.48
C VAL A 104 -2.75 1.31 -9.92
N SER A 105 -2.86 2.62 -10.13
CA SER A 105 -4.01 3.40 -9.66
C SER A 105 -5.33 2.92 -10.30
N ASP A 106 -5.30 2.61 -11.59
CA ASP A 106 -6.45 2.10 -12.33
C ASP A 106 -6.81 0.69 -11.85
N ALA A 107 -5.82 -0.16 -11.56
CA ALA A 107 -6.03 -1.49 -11.01
C ALA A 107 -6.70 -1.44 -9.65
N VAL A 108 -6.16 -0.62 -8.73
CA VAL A 108 -6.74 -0.42 -7.39
C VAL A 108 -8.17 0.13 -7.48
N ALA A 109 -8.41 1.14 -8.32
CA ALA A 109 -9.74 1.74 -8.45
C ALA A 109 -10.79 0.76 -9.02
N GLN A 110 -10.38 -0.21 -9.83
CA GLN A 110 -11.27 -1.20 -10.45
C GLN A 110 -11.43 -2.46 -9.59
N GLY A 111 -10.38 -2.89 -8.92
CA GLY A 111 -10.33 -4.14 -8.16
C GLY A 111 -10.65 -4.01 -6.67
N CYS A 112 -10.70 -2.80 -6.10
CA CYS A 112 -10.98 -2.61 -4.67
C CYS A 112 -12.30 -3.25 -4.17
N ALA A 113 -13.27 -3.47 -5.05
CA ALA A 113 -14.56 -4.08 -4.69
C ALA A 113 -14.49 -5.62 -4.56
N THR A 114 -13.47 -6.24 -5.16
CA THR A 114 -13.22 -7.69 -5.12
C THR A 114 -11.95 -8.04 -4.37
N ALA A 115 -11.31 -7.05 -3.74
CA ALA A 115 -10.09 -7.22 -2.98
C ALA A 115 -10.27 -8.20 -1.82
N GLU A 116 -9.27 -9.03 -1.59
CA GLU A 116 -9.22 -10.02 -0.52
C GLU A 116 -8.36 -9.48 0.62
N TRP A 117 -8.74 -9.78 1.86
CA TRP A 117 -7.98 -9.36 3.03
C TRP A 117 -7.03 -10.46 3.43
N GLU A 118 -5.73 -10.15 3.41
CA GLU A 118 -4.67 -11.10 3.74
C GLU A 118 -4.27 -11.04 5.22
N ASP A 119 -3.76 -12.14 5.75
CA ASP A 119 -3.41 -12.30 7.17
C ASP A 119 -2.29 -11.35 7.65
N ASP A 120 -1.58 -10.70 6.73
CA ASP A 120 -0.43 -9.81 6.95
C ASP A 120 -0.80 -8.30 6.92
N ASP A 121 -2.06 -7.97 7.23
CA ASP A 121 -2.60 -6.61 7.38
C ASP A 121 -2.63 -5.76 6.09
N TYR A 122 -2.87 -6.39 4.94
CA TYR A 122 -3.08 -5.72 3.65
C TYR A 122 -4.27 -6.32 2.87
N TRP A 123 -4.71 -5.58 1.86
CA TRP A 123 -5.64 -6.06 0.85
C TRP A 123 -4.87 -6.48 -0.39
N GLU A 124 -5.16 -7.65 -0.92
CA GLU A 124 -4.69 -8.11 -2.22
C GLU A 124 -5.74 -7.72 -3.28
N ILE A 125 -5.30 -7.04 -4.33
CA ILE A 125 -6.13 -6.68 -5.48
C ILE A 125 -5.56 -7.36 -6.71
N ASP A 126 -6.23 -8.43 -7.15
CA ASP A 126 -5.89 -9.15 -8.38
C ASP A 126 -6.79 -8.67 -9.53
N LEU A 127 -6.18 -8.02 -10.53
CA LEU A 127 -6.89 -7.51 -11.70
C LEU A 127 -6.12 -7.76 -13.00
N ASP A 128 -6.71 -8.55 -13.89
CA ASP A 128 -6.14 -8.96 -15.18
C ASP A 128 -4.80 -9.72 -15.06
N TRP A 129 -3.69 -9.00 -14.95
CA TRP A 129 -2.30 -9.47 -14.88
C TRP A 129 -1.50 -8.60 -13.91
N ILE A 130 -2.18 -7.93 -12.96
CA ILE A 130 -1.52 -7.14 -11.94
C ILE A 130 -2.12 -7.50 -10.59
N GLU A 131 -1.24 -7.91 -9.69
CA GLU A 131 -1.53 -8.12 -8.27
C GLU A 131 -1.01 -6.90 -7.51
N VAL A 132 -1.84 -6.31 -6.65
CA VAL A 132 -1.49 -5.13 -5.86
C VAL A 132 -1.82 -5.34 -4.40
N ASP A 133 -0.79 -5.37 -3.57
CA ASP A 133 -0.96 -5.35 -2.13
C ASP A 133 -1.06 -3.92 -1.62
N ILE A 134 -2.16 -3.59 -0.94
CA ILE A 134 -2.44 -2.25 -0.46
C ILE A 134 -2.87 -2.24 1.00
N ARG A 135 -2.21 -1.39 1.79
CA ARG A 135 -2.56 -1.16 3.20
C ARG A 135 -3.89 -0.42 3.33
N PRO A 136 -4.57 -0.50 4.49
CA PRO A 136 -5.81 0.24 4.74
C PRO A 136 -5.73 1.77 4.55
N ASP A 137 -4.53 2.36 4.61
CA ASP A 137 -4.31 3.80 4.38
C ASP A 137 -4.10 4.17 2.90
N GLY A 138 -4.18 3.20 1.99
CA GLY A 138 -3.97 3.37 0.55
C GLY A 138 -2.50 3.27 0.12
N THR A 139 -1.57 2.91 1.01
CA THR A 139 -0.16 2.73 0.66
C THR A 139 0.04 1.37 -0.02
N VAL A 140 0.47 1.38 -1.28
CA VAL A 140 0.85 0.16 -2.03
C VAL A 140 2.16 -0.38 -1.48
N ILE A 141 2.21 -1.67 -1.13
CA ILE A 141 3.40 -2.30 -0.55
C ILE A 141 4.16 -3.19 -1.52
N GLU A 142 3.48 -3.81 -2.49
CA GLU A 142 4.00 -4.78 -3.47
C GLU A 142 3.16 -4.66 -4.77
N VAL A 143 3.77 -4.98 -5.92
CA VAL A 143 3.14 -4.90 -7.26
C VAL A 143 3.78 -5.93 -8.19
N ASP A 144 2.99 -6.89 -8.65
CA ASP A 144 3.46 -8.06 -9.42
C ASP A 144 2.56 -8.38 -10.63
N ASP A 145 3.02 -9.25 -11.54
CA ASP A 145 2.34 -9.67 -12.80
C ASP A 145 1.67 -11.05 -12.79
#